data_AF-A0A0X3PVL1-F1
#
_entry.id   AF-A0A0X3PVL1-F1
#
_cell.length_a   1.000
_cell.length_b   1.000
_cell.length_c   1.000
_cell.angle_alpha   90.00
_cell.angle_beta   90.00
_cell.angle_gamma   90.00
#
_symmetry.space_group_name_H-M   'P 1'
#
loop_
_entity.id
_entity.type
_entity.pdbx_description
1 polymer ?
#
loop_
_entity_poly.entity_id
_entity_poly.type
_entity_poly.pdbx_seq_one_letter_code
_entity_poly.pdbx_strand_id
1 'polypeptide(L)'
;ADPRAVPGWSGRMLLQAGSDPFQIFHPSDQSSMDTEASADLYTSARYRLGLPEGSRELKSGDGLPLEANADLLGAVSFSKGCYVGQELTTRTHFTGVIRRRMMPVVVASPVDASCAVPDAPIYRLVATTGKRQGKRPIGWLRGVARRTAVGSHDQQLGIALLRLADTADAVKSGDLLWSRLSTIDSLPDEATEVKHLEDGVILRPFVPSWWPKDIAPDLPSNLQ
;
A
#
# COMPACT_ATOMS: atom_id res chain seq x y z
N ALA A 1 -19.39 -8.98 8.78
CA ALA A 1 -17.98 -9.18 8.39
C ALA A 1 -17.63 -8.19 7.28
N ASP A 2 -16.37 -7.78 7.17
CA ASP A 2 -15.90 -7.02 5.99
C ASP A 2 -15.94 -7.93 4.74
N PRO A 3 -16.45 -7.45 3.59
CA PRO A 3 -16.61 -8.27 2.39
C PRO A 3 -15.29 -8.53 1.64
N ARG A 4 -14.21 -7.80 1.96
CA ARG A 4 -12.89 -8.10 1.40
C ARG A 4 -12.45 -9.44 1.93
N ALA A 5 -12.03 -10.34 1.04
CA ALA A 5 -11.72 -11.75 1.31
C ALA A 5 -10.47 -12.00 2.21
N VAL A 6 -10.18 -11.11 3.16
CA VAL A 6 -9.17 -11.30 4.21
C VAL A 6 -9.89 -11.86 5.43
N PRO A 7 -9.64 -13.11 5.86
CA PRO A 7 -10.37 -13.70 6.97
C PRO A 7 -10.08 -12.98 8.30
N GLY A 8 -11.13 -12.71 9.08
CA GLY A 8 -11.03 -12.31 10.48
C GLY A 8 -10.41 -10.93 10.78
N TRP A 9 -10.12 -10.11 9.77
CA TRP A 9 -9.41 -8.84 10.01
C TRP A 9 -10.30 -7.69 10.51
N SER A 10 -11.54 -7.56 10.01
CA SER A 10 -12.48 -6.51 10.46
C SER A 10 -13.96 -6.81 10.20
N GLY A 11 -14.82 -5.99 10.82
CA GLY A 11 -16.26 -5.95 10.62
C GLY A 11 -16.73 -4.64 10.00
N ARG A 12 -17.96 -4.64 9.48
CA ARG A 12 -18.68 -3.45 9.03
C ARG A 12 -19.97 -3.32 9.82
N MET A 13 -20.28 -2.11 10.25
CA MET A 13 -21.50 -1.77 10.97
C MET A 13 -22.13 -0.56 10.29
N LEU A 14 -23.44 -0.65 10.04
CA LEU A 14 -24.25 0.47 9.57
C LEU A 14 -25.18 0.83 10.72
N LEU A 15 -25.05 2.06 11.22
CA LEU A 15 -25.81 2.56 12.35
C LEU A 15 -26.61 3.79 11.94
N GLN A 16 -27.72 4.04 12.65
CA GLN A 16 -28.42 5.32 12.52
C GLN A 16 -27.55 6.44 13.07
N ALA A 17 -27.60 7.62 12.43
CA ALA A 17 -26.87 8.80 12.91
C ALA A 17 -27.21 9.09 14.38
N GLY A 18 -26.17 9.29 15.21
CA GLY A 18 -26.32 9.50 16.65
C GLY A 18 -26.36 8.22 17.50
N SER A 19 -26.33 7.03 16.90
CA SER A 19 -26.21 5.78 17.66
C SER A 19 -24.79 5.58 18.18
N ASP A 20 -24.66 5.08 19.40
CA ASP A 20 -23.37 4.71 19.99
C ASP A 20 -22.97 3.28 19.56
N PRO A 21 -21.89 3.09 18.78
CA PRO A 21 -21.43 1.76 18.36
C PRO A 21 -21.01 0.87 19.54
N PHE A 22 -20.59 1.46 20.67
CA PHE A 22 -20.06 0.72 21.81
C PHE A 22 -21.14 0.10 22.70
N GLN A 23 -22.41 0.43 22.47
CA GLN A 23 -23.55 -0.28 23.07
C GLN A 23 -23.79 -1.65 22.43
N ILE A 24 -23.33 -1.85 21.20
CA ILE A 24 -23.49 -3.10 20.45
C ILE A 24 -22.21 -3.95 20.56
N PHE A 25 -21.04 -3.30 20.44
CA PHE A 25 -19.75 -3.92 20.68
C PHE A 25 -19.09 -3.31 21.91
N HIS A 26 -19.11 -4.03 23.02
CA HIS A 26 -18.39 -3.62 24.22
C HIS A 26 -16.89 -3.87 24.02
N PRO A 27 -16.06 -2.80 23.93
CA PRO A 27 -14.63 -2.97 23.82
C PRO A 27 -14.11 -3.61 25.11
N SER A 28 -13.14 -4.51 24.99
CA SER A 28 -12.52 -5.18 26.14
C SER A 28 -11.76 -4.20 27.04
N ASP A 29 -11.28 -3.09 26.48
CA ASP A 29 -10.67 -1.98 27.22
C ASP A 29 -11.58 -0.76 27.16
N GLN A 30 -11.95 -0.24 28.33
CA GLN A 30 -12.79 0.96 28.50
C GLN A 30 -12.01 2.27 28.33
N SER A 31 -10.75 2.22 27.86
CA SER A 31 -9.99 3.43 27.56
C SER A 31 -10.66 4.16 26.41
N SER A 32 -11.20 5.34 26.69
CA SER A 32 -11.74 6.25 25.69
C SER A 32 -10.61 6.65 24.74
N MET A 33 -10.51 5.96 23.61
CA MET A 33 -9.57 6.28 22.55
C MET A 33 -10.18 7.38 21.69
N ASP A 34 -9.42 8.44 21.43
CA ASP A 34 -9.88 9.55 20.58
C ASP A 34 -10.27 9.05 19.18
N THR A 35 -11.29 9.67 18.56
CA THR A 35 -11.80 9.27 17.24
C THR A 35 -10.71 9.32 16.17
N GLU A 36 -9.83 10.33 16.20
CA GLU A 36 -8.71 10.44 15.26
C GLU A 36 -7.69 9.31 15.45
N ALA A 37 -7.32 9.00 16.70
CA ALA A 37 -6.42 7.89 17.01
C ALA A 37 -7.00 6.55 16.54
N SER A 38 -8.32 6.37 16.66
CA SER A 38 -9.03 5.20 16.15
C SER A 38 -8.99 5.09 14.62
N ALA A 39 -9.15 6.21 13.91
CA ALA A 39 -9.05 6.27 12.45
C ALA A 39 -7.63 5.98 11.93
N ASP A 40 -6.61 6.48 12.64
CA ASP A 40 -5.21 6.20 12.34
C ASP A 40 -4.84 4.73 12.55
N LEU A 41 -5.35 4.12 13.63
CA LEU A 41 -5.18 2.68 13.89
C LEU A 41 -5.84 1.81 12.83
N TYR A 42 -7.07 2.15 12.43
CA TYR A 42 -7.75 1.47 11.33
C TYR A 42 -6.96 1.57 10.02
N THR A 43 -6.45 2.77 9.69
CA THR A 43 -5.64 3.00 8.49
C THR A 43 -4.33 2.21 8.52
N SER A 44 -3.62 2.22 9.66
CA SER A 44 -2.40 1.42 9.87
C SER A 44 -2.67 -0.07 9.71
N ALA A 45 -3.76 -0.59 10.28
CA ALA A 45 -4.17 -1.99 10.14
C ALA A 45 -4.47 -2.38 8.68
N ARG A 46 -5.18 -1.52 7.93
CA ARG A 46 -5.40 -1.73 6.49
C ARG A 46 -4.10 -1.73 5.71
N TYR A 47 -3.20 -0.80 5.98
CA TYR A 47 -1.90 -0.71 5.30
C TYR A 47 -1.03 -1.91 5.61
N ARG A 48 -1.06 -2.43 6.83
CA ARG A 48 -0.40 -3.70 7.17
C ARG A 48 -0.87 -4.85 6.28
N LEU A 49 -2.15 -4.87 5.94
CA LEU A 49 -2.77 -5.90 5.11
C LEU A 49 -2.70 -5.56 3.61
N GLY A 50 -2.12 -4.43 3.20
CA GLY A 50 -2.10 -4.00 1.80
C GLY A 50 -3.50 -3.75 1.23
N LEU A 51 -4.44 -3.27 2.06
CA LEU A 51 -5.83 -3.03 1.68
C LEU A 51 -6.08 -1.56 1.32
N PRO A 52 -6.13 -1.21 0.02
CA PRO A 52 -6.45 0.15 -0.39
C PRO A 52 -7.93 0.48 -0.14
N GLU A 53 -8.22 1.73 0.20
CA GLU A 53 -9.57 2.25 0.43
C GLU A 53 -9.66 3.74 0.07
N GLY A 54 -10.75 4.12 -0.60
CA GLY A 54 -11.04 5.52 -0.94
C GLY A 54 -10.23 6.06 -2.14
N SER A 55 -10.60 7.26 -2.58
CA SER A 55 -10.09 7.89 -3.81
C SER A 55 -8.62 8.31 -3.74
N ARG A 56 -8.07 8.51 -2.54
CA ARG A 56 -6.65 8.84 -2.34
C ARG A 56 -5.75 7.66 -2.73
N GLU A 57 -6.20 6.44 -2.45
CA GLU A 57 -5.44 5.21 -2.68
C GLU A 57 -5.83 4.58 -4.02
N LEU A 58 -7.12 4.64 -4.36
CA LEU A 58 -7.72 4.12 -5.59
C LEU A 58 -8.09 5.28 -6.52
N LYS A 59 -7.17 5.66 -7.40
CA LYS A 59 -7.34 6.77 -8.32
C LYS A 59 -8.41 6.49 -9.37
N SER A 60 -9.42 7.34 -9.45
CA SER A 60 -10.48 7.22 -10.46
C SER A 60 -9.93 7.38 -11.87
N GLY A 61 -10.29 6.45 -12.76
CA GLY A 61 -9.91 6.49 -14.17
C GLY A 61 -8.45 6.14 -14.46
N ASP A 62 -7.67 5.76 -13.45
CA ASP A 62 -6.27 5.33 -13.60
C ASP A 62 -6.06 3.95 -12.99
N GLY A 63 -5.39 3.07 -13.74
CA GLY A 63 -5.09 1.70 -13.34
C GLY A 63 -6.22 0.69 -13.56
N LEU A 64 -5.87 -0.58 -13.40
CA LEU A 64 -6.83 -1.69 -13.51
C LEU A 64 -7.30 -2.14 -12.12
N PRO A 65 -8.54 -2.65 -11.96
CA PRO A 65 -8.98 -3.24 -10.70
C PRO A 65 -8.01 -4.31 -10.15
N LEU A 66 -7.40 -5.08 -11.05
CA LEU A 66 -6.39 -6.11 -10.72
C LEU A 66 -5.13 -5.52 -10.05
N GLU A 67 -4.76 -4.29 -10.38
CA GLU A 67 -3.64 -3.60 -9.74
C GLU A 67 -3.97 -3.21 -8.29
N ALA A 68 -5.26 -3.06 -7.96
CA ALA A 68 -5.76 -2.89 -6.60
C ALA A 68 -6.08 -4.22 -5.89
N ASN A 69 -5.62 -5.35 -6.44
CA ASN A 69 -5.86 -6.71 -5.94
C ASN A 69 -7.34 -7.13 -5.93
N ALA A 70 -8.17 -6.57 -6.82
CA ALA A 70 -9.60 -6.88 -6.87
C ALA A 70 -9.90 -8.36 -7.14
N ASP A 71 -9.01 -9.06 -7.85
CA ASP A 71 -9.02 -10.50 -8.06
C ASP A 71 -8.85 -11.28 -6.74
N LEU A 72 -7.95 -10.81 -5.87
CA LEU A 72 -7.64 -11.46 -4.59
C LEU A 72 -8.65 -11.11 -3.50
N LEU A 73 -9.27 -9.94 -3.58
CA LEU A 73 -10.21 -9.43 -2.59
C LEU A 73 -11.66 -9.89 -2.83
N GLY A 74 -11.91 -10.65 -3.90
CA GLY A 74 -13.26 -11.06 -4.30
C GLY A 74 -14.10 -9.92 -4.90
N ALA A 75 -13.47 -8.85 -5.36
CA ALA A 75 -14.13 -7.66 -5.90
C ALA A 75 -14.39 -7.74 -7.42
N VAL A 76 -13.82 -8.74 -8.11
CA VAL A 76 -14.12 -9.06 -9.51
C VAL A 76 -14.57 -10.51 -9.61
N SER A 77 -15.61 -10.75 -10.41
CA SER A 77 -16.04 -12.09 -10.80
C SER A 77 -15.81 -12.25 -12.31
N PHE A 78 -15.14 -13.33 -12.67
CA PHE A 78 -14.87 -13.73 -14.06
C PHE A 78 -15.94 -14.66 -14.63
N SER A 79 -16.90 -15.08 -13.82
CA SER A 79 -18.00 -15.98 -14.19
C SER A 79 -19.36 -15.28 -14.28
N LYS A 80 -19.45 -13.99 -13.92
CA LYS A 80 -20.69 -13.20 -14.05
C LYS A 80 -20.89 -12.68 -15.48
N GLY A 81 -22.11 -12.20 -15.73
CA GLY A 81 -22.47 -11.54 -17.00
C GLY A 81 -21.74 -10.21 -17.24
N CYS A 82 -22.11 -9.55 -18.34
CA CYS A 82 -21.38 -8.38 -18.83
C CYS A 82 -21.38 -7.19 -17.87
N TYR A 83 -20.21 -6.56 -17.67
CA TYR A 83 -20.07 -5.32 -16.92
C TYR A 83 -19.07 -4.35 -17.58
N VAL A 84 -19.16 -3.06 -17.24
CA VAL A 84 -18.30 -2.02 -17.84
C VAL A 84 -16.82 -2.29 -17.51
N GLY A 85 -15.97 -2.29 -18.53
CA GLY A 85 -14.53 -2.55 -18.37
C GLY A 85 -14.14 -4.04 -18.23
N GLN A 86 -15.09 -4.96 -18.42
CA GLN A 86 -14.84 -6.40 -18.31
C GLN A 86 -13.81 -6.90 -19.33
N GLU A 87 -13.89 -6.49 -20.60
CA GLU A 87 -12.99 -6.91 -21.69
C GLU A 87 -11.52 -6.81 -21.27
N LEU A 88 -11.13 -5.61 -20.83
CA LEU A 88 -9.76 -5.31 -20.44
C LEU A 88 -9.35 -6.06 -19.16
N THR A 89 -10.25 -6.13 -18.17
CA THR A 89 -9.99 -6.83 -16.90
C THR A 89 -9.79 -8.33 -17.14
N THR A 90 -10.66 -8.93 -17.93
CA THR A 90 -10.66 -10.37 -18.25
C THR A 90 -9.45 -10.75 -19.10
N ARG A 91 -9.13 -9.93 -20.12
CA ARG A 91 -7.94 -10.13 -20.95
C ARG A 91 -6.66 -10.10 -20.11
N THR A 92 -6.53 -9.12 -19.22
CA THR A 92 -5.35 -9.03 -18.33
C THR A 92 -5.28 -10.22 -17.37
N HIS A 93 -6.41 -10.70 -16.86
CA HIS A 93 -6.44 -11.85 -15.95
C HIS A 93 -6.06 -13.18 -16.64
N PHE A 94 -6.64 -13.50 -17.80
CA PHE A 94 -6.45 -14.81 -18.42
C PHE A 94 -5.25 -14.92 -19.36
N THR A 95 -4.90 -13.82 -20.04
CA THR A 95 -3.83 -13.82 -21.06
C THR A 95 -2.69 -12.87 -20.74
N GLY A 96 -2.91 -11.95 -19.80
CA GLY A 96 -1.94 -10.94 -19.42
C GLY A 96 -1.14 -11.34 -18.18
N VAL A 97 -0.24 -10.43 -17.79
CA VAL A 97 0.47 -10.49 -16.52
C VAL A 97 0.09 -9.25 -15.73
N ILE A 98 -0.33 -9.43 -14.48
CA ILE A 98 -0.57 -8.32 -13.56
C ILE A 98 0.81 -7.82 -13.08
N ARG A 99 1.36 -6.82 -13.78
CA ARG A 99 2.73 -6.33 -13.54
C ARG A 99 2.85 -5.44 -12.30
N ARG A 100 1.77 -4.78 -11.90
CA ARG A 100 1.72 -3.88 -10.76
C ARG A 100 0.65 -4.32 -9.77
N ARG A 101 0.94 -4.22 -8.48
CA ARG A 101 -0.05 -4.45 -7.42
C ARG A 101 0.11 -3.43 -6.30
N MET A 102 -0.99 -3.13 -5.62
CA MET A 102 -0.98 -2.42 -4.35
C MET A 102 -0.31 -3.29 -3.30
N MET A 103 0.78 -2.79 -2.74
CA MET A 103 1.60 -3.48 -1.76
C MET A 103 1.74 -2.64 -0.50
N PRO A 104 1.77 -3.29 0.67
CA PRO A 104 2.14 -2.61 1.89
C PRO A 104 3.65 -2.31 1.89
N VAL A 105 4.03 -1.20 2.52
CA VAL A 105 5.44 -0.82 2.70
C VAL A 105 5.68 -0.39 4.15
N VAL A 106 6.83 -0.76 4.69
CA VAL A 106 7.35 -0.18 5.93
C VAL A 106 8.12 1.08 5.58
N VAL A 107 7.82 2.17 6.28
CA VAL A 107 8.55 3.42 6.20
C VAL A 107 9.73 3.32 7.17
N ALA A 108 10.96 3.25 6.64
CA ALA A 108 12.14 2.89 7.42
C ALA A 108 12.51 3.93 8.49
N SER A 109 12.24 5.21 8.22
CA SER A 109 12.43 6.32 9.15
C SER A 109 11.09 7.01 9.36
N PRO A 110 10.69 7.35 10.60
CA PRO A 110 9.43 8.03 10.85
C PRO A 110 9.33 9.35 10.09
N VAL A 111 8.18 9.59 9.48
CA VAL A 111 7.86 10.81 8.73
C VAL A 111 6.51 11.34 9.17
N ASP A 112 6.30 12.64 8.99
CA ASP A 112 4.96 13.19 9.11
C ASP A 112 4.11 12.67 7.94
N ALA A 113 3.06 11.91 8.27
CA ALA A 113 2.11 11.36 7.30
C ALA A 113 1.40 12.47 6.50
N SER A 114 1.27 13.68 7.05
CA SER A 114 0.72 14.83 6.34
C SER A 114 1.61 15.29 5.19
N CYS A 115 2.92 15.06 5.29
CA CYS A 115 3.89 15.38 4.24
C CYS A 115 3.89 14.37 3.11
N ALA A 116 3.25 13.19 3.24
CA ALA A 116 3.26 12.19 2.19
C ALA A 116 2.42 12.64 0.98
N VAL A 117 3.11 12.99 -0.10
CA VAL A 117 2.49 13.36 -1.37
C VAL A 117 1.88 12.13 -2.04
N PRO A 118 0.56 12.14 -2.34
CA PRO A 118 -0.06 11.10 -3.16
C PRO A 118 0.63 11.03 -4.52
N ASP A 119 0.83 9.82 -5.02
CA ASP A 119 1.49 9.54 -6.30
C ASP A 119 2.98 9.94 -6.32
N ALA A 120 3.64 10.11 -5.17
CA ALA A 120 5.08 10.30 -5.12
C ALA A 120 5.81 9.10 -5.78
N PRO A 121 6.70 9.34 -6.76
CA PRO A 121 7.39 8.26 -7.45
C PRO A 121 8.33 7.52 -6.50
N ILE A 122 8.41 6.20 -6.69
CA ILE A 122 9.33 5.32 -5.97
C ILE A 122 10.39 4.87 -6.97
N TYR A 123 11.65 5.12 -6.64
CA TYR A 123 12.80 4.73 -7.43
C TYR A 123 13.60 3.64 -6.74
N ARG A 124 14.29 2.83 -7.55
CA ARG A 124 15.29 1.87 -7.08
C ARG A 124 16.64 2.57 -6.98
N LEU A 125 17.31 2.49 -5.83
CA LEU A 125 18.66 2.98 -5.62
C LEU A 125 19.60 1.84 -5.31
N VAL A 126 20.79 1.85 -5.90
CA VAL A 126 21.84 0.87 -5.60
C VAL A 126 22.34 1.12 -4.18
N ALA A 127 22.21 0.16 -3.28
CA ALA A 127 22.46 0.40 -1.85
C ALA A 127 23.89 0.87 -1.52
N THR A 128 24.89 0.40 -2.27
CA THR A 128 26.30 0.76 -2.05
C THR A 128 26.67 2.16 -2.54
N THR A 129 25.96 2.68 -3.54
CA THR A 129 26.33 3.94 -4.21
C THR A 129 25.28 5.04 -4.05
N GLY A 130 24.07 4.71 -3.61
CA GLY A 130 22.92 5.62 -3.59
C GLY A 130 22.41 6.02 -4.98
N LYS A 131 23.03 5.50 -6.06
CA LYS A 131 22.68 5.90 -7.43
C LYS A 131 21.35 5.30 -7.87
N ARG A 132 20.56 6.11 -8.58
CA ARG A 132 19.30 5.67 -9.14
C ARG A 132 19.52 4.63 -10.23
N GLN A 133 18.89 3.47 -10.09
CA GLN A 133 18.88 2.42 -11.10
C GLN A 133 17.64 2.57 -11.99
N GLY A 134 17.88 2.83 -13.28
CA GLY A 134 16.83 3.06 -14.26
C GLY A 134 16.30 4.49 -14.27
N LYS A 135 15.63 4.84 -15.38
CA LYS A 135 15.06 6.18 -15.59
C LYS A 135 13.64 6.33 -15.04
N ARG A 136 12.88 5.23 -15.03
CA ARG A 136 11.46 5.22 -14.66
C ARG A 136 11.30 4.81 -13.20
N PRO A 137 10.30 5.35 -12.49
CA PRO A 137 9.93 4.84 -11.17
C PRO A 137 9.50 3.38 -11.29
N ILE A 138 9.75 2.62 -10.23
CA ILE A 138 9.32 1.23 -10.06
C ILE A 138 7.95 1.14 -9.36
N GLY A 139 7.43 2.28 -8.89
CA GLY A 139 6.09 2.38 -8.34
C GLY A 139 5.74 3.79 -7.89
N TRP A 140 4.60 3.92 -7.21
CA TRP A 140 4.09 5.18 -6.68
C TRP A 140 3.52 4.98 -5.28
N LEU A 141 3.90 5.86 -4.37
CA LEU A 141 3.36 5.90 -3.01
C LEU A 141 1.89 6.38 -3.08
N ARG A 142 1.01 5.71 -2.36
CA ARG A 142 -0.43 6.03 -2.31
C ARG A 142 -0.85 6.58 -0.96
N GLY A 143 -0.17 6.19 0.12
CA GLY A 143 -0.40 6.73 1.44
C GLY A 143 0.64 6.29 2.46
N VAL A 144 0.74 7.06 3.54
CA VAL A 144 1.52 6.75 4.74
C VAL A 144 0.60 6.95 5.93
N ALA A 145 0.50 5.95 6.80
CA ALA A 145 -0.29 6.03 8.02
C ALA A 145 0.46 6.89 9.06
N ARG A 146 -0.28 7.57 9.93
CA ARG A 146 0.33 8.14 11.14
C ARG A 146 0.89 7.00 11.99
N ARG A 147 2.08 7.21 12.56
CA ARG A 147 2.69 6.23 13.46
C ARG A 147 1.81 6.09 14.70
N THR A 148 1.41 4.86 15.00
CA THR A 148 0.56 4.54 16.16
C THR A 148 1.37 3.73 17.16
N ALA A 149 1.37 4.13 18.43
CA ALA A 149 2.20 3.52 19.48
C ALA A 149 1.51 2.31 20.15
N VAL A 150 0.75 1.51 19.39
CA VAL A 150 -0.06 0.42 19.94
C VAL A 150 0.60 -0.93 19.66
N GLY A 151 1.09 -1.58 20.72
CA GLY A 151 1.70 -2.91 20.70
C GLY A 151 3.22 -2.93 20.45
N SER A 152 3.79 -4.15 20.38
CA SER A 152 5.23 -4.42 20.24
C SER A 152 5.81 -4.18 18.83
N HIS A 153 5.01 -3.69 17.88
CA HIS A 153 5.41 -3.49 16.48
C HIS A 153 5.29 -2.02 16.07
N ASP A 154 6.22 -1.20 16.57
CA ASP A 154 6.29 0.26 16.38
C ASP A 154 6.86 0.66 15.00
N GLN A 155 6.25 0.16 13.92
CA GLN A 155 6.63 0.49 12.55
C GLN A 155 5.57 1.39 11.90
N GLN A 156 6.03 2.45 11.22
CA GLN A 156 5.17 3.27 10.38
C GLN A 156 4.94 2.59 9.04
N LEU A 157 3.69 2.50 8.62
CA LEU A 157 3.28 1.76 7.43
C LEU A 157 2.78 2.71 6.36
N GLY A 158 2.89 2.26 5.11
CA GLY A 158 2.30 2.90 3.95
C GLY A 158 1.74 1.87 2.98
N ILE A 159 1.14 2.37 1.91
CA ILE A 159 0.68 1.57 0.79
C ILE A 159 1.17 2.19 -0.52
N ALA A 160 1.62 1.36 -1.46
CA ALA A 160 2.21 1.78 -2.71
C ALA A 160 1.79 0.87 -3.86
N LEU A 161 1.63 1.44 -5.05
CA LEU A 161 1.47 0.69 -6.28
C LEU A 161 2.86 0.36 -6.83
N LEU A 162 3.29 -0.90 -6.72
CA LEU A 162 4.64 -1.34 -7.09
C LEU A 162 4.62 -2.29 -8.28
N ARG A 163 5.64 -2.19 -9.14
CA ARG A 163 5.92 -3.20 -10.17
C ARG A 163 6.57 -4.42 -9.53
N LEU A 164 5.93 -5.57 -9.66
CA LEU A 164 6.34 -6.79 -8.95
C LEU A 164 7.77 -7.22 -9.31
N ALA A 165 8.08 -7.34 -10.60
CA ALA A 165 9.40 -7.78 -11.08
C ALA A 165 10.52 -6.82 -10.66
N ASP A 166 10.37 -5.51 -10.95
CA ASP A 166 11.39 -4.50 -10.59
C ASP A 166 11.62 -4.44 -9.07
N THR A 167 10.56 -4.65 -8.28
CA THR A 167 10.63 -4.67 -6.81
C THR A 167 11.34 -5.93 -6.32
N ALA A 168 11.04 -7.10 -6.90
CA ALA A 168 11.70 -8.35 -6.57
C ALA A 168 13.20 -8.30 -6.89
N ASP A 169 13.57 -7.74 -8.05
CA ASP A 169 14.97 -7.56 -8.43
C ASP A 169 15.71 -6.62 -7.48
N ALA A 170 15.04 -5.54 -7.02
CA ALA A 170 15.60 -4.62 -6.04
C ALA A 170 15.87 -5.31 -4.70
N VAL A 171 14.86 -6.02 -4.16
CA VAL A 171 14.99 -6.78 -2.90
C VAL A 171 16.11 -7.82 -3.01
N LYS A 172 16.14 -8.61 -4.10
CA LYS A 172 17.13 -9.64 -4.33
C LYS A 172 18.56 -9.08 -4.40
N SER A 173 18.71 -7.87 -4.92
CA SER A 173 20.01 -7.19 -5.03
C SER A 173 20.41 -6.45 -3.75
N GLY A 174 19.53 -6.39 -2.75
CA GLY A 174 19.72 -5.58 -1.55
C GLY A 174 19.60 -4.07 -1.78
N ASP A 175 18.99 -3.67 -2.90
CA ASP A 175 18.79 -2.28 -3.28
C ASP A 175 17.66 -1.62 -2.49
N LEU A 176 17.66 -0.29 -2.49
CA LEU A 176 16.71 0.51 -1.72
C LEU A 176 15.55 0.95 -2.63
N LEU A 177 14.33 0.88 -2.10
CA LEU A 177 13.19 1.62 -2.64
C LEU A 177 13.14 2.97 -1.94
N TRP A 178 13.24 4.05 -2.71
CA TRP A 178 13.30 5.41 -2.17
C TRP A 178 12.25 6.30 -2.81
N SER A 179 11.61 7.14 -2.00
CA SER A 179 10.64 8.13 -2.47
C SER A 179 10.84 9.46 -1.76
N ARG A 180 10.70 10.55 -2.50
CA ARG A 180 10.70 11.90 -1.95
C ARG A 180 9.28 12.22 -1.46
N LEU A 181 9.14 12.56 -0.18
CA LEU A 181 7.83 12.85 0.39
C LEU A 181 7.40 14.30 0.16
N SER A 182 8.32 15.27 0.06
CA SER A 182 7.97 16.70 -0.09
C SER A 182 7.69 17.12 -1.54
N THR A 183 6.80 18.10 -1.71
CA THR A 183 6.40 18.73 -2.98
C THR A 183 7.40 19.75 -3.55
N ILE A 184 8.55 19.98 -2.91
CA ILE A 184 9.49 21.01 -3.36
C ILE A 184 10.24 20.51 -4.59
N ASP A 185 9.75 20.94 -5.74
CA ASP A 185 10.21 20.74 -7.10
C ASP A 185 10.24 19.28 -7.55
N SER A 186 9.52 19.03 -8.65
CA SER A 186 9.77 17.88 -9.53
C SER A 186 11.27 17.64 -9.58
N LEU A 187 11.71 16.41 -9.25
CA LEU A 187 13.10 16.01 -9.50
C LEU A 187 13.46 16.55 -10.89
N PRO A 188 14.49 17.41 -11.03
CA PRO A 188 14.87 17.89 -12.34
C PRO A 188 15.01 16.65 -13.23
N ASP A 189 14.41 16.69 -14.42
CA ASP A 189 14.18 15.56 -15.33
C ASP A 189 15.47 14.81 -15.71
N GLU A 190 16.63 15.25 -15.21
CA GLU A 190 17.97 14.77 -15.49
C GLU A 190 18.91 14.62 -14.26
N ALA A 191 18.43 14.70 -13.02
CA ALA A 191 19.28 14.44 -11.86
C ALA A 191 19.55 12.93 -11.71
N THR A 192 20.67 12.51 -12.29
CA THR A 192 21.18 11.13 -12.37
C THR A 192 21.58 10.55 -11.01
N GLU A 193 21.59 11.38 -9.96
CA GLU A 193 21.94 11.00 -8.59
C GLU A 193 20.92 11.59 -7.61
N VAL A 194 20.42 10.76 -6.70
CA VAL A 194 19.82 11.24 -5.45
C VAL A 194 20.98 11.78 -4.63
N LYS A 195 21.20 13.10 -4.69
CA LYS A 195 22.35 13.74 -4.04
C LYS A 195 22.27 13.70 -2.52
N HIS A 196 21.06 13.63 -1.98
CA HIS A 196 20.74 13.69 -0.57
C HIS A 196 19.70 12.59 -0.26
N LEU A 197 20.16 11.46 0.27
CA LEU A 197 19.27 10.36 0.69
C LEU A 197 18.30 10.83 1.78
N GLU A 198 18.73 11.79 2.58
CA GLU A 198 17.98 12.49 3.64
C GLU A 198 16.75 13.25 3.14
N ASP A 199 16.67 13.59 1.84
CA ASP A 199 15.53 14.31 1.27
C ASP A 199 14.29 13.43 1.05
N GLY A 200 14.42 12.12 1.27
CA GLY A 200 13.35 11.17 1.08
C GLY A 200 13.37 10.06 2.11
N VAL A 201 12.60 9.02 1.83
CA VAL A 201 12.40 7.91 2.74
C VAL A 201 12.63 6.58 2.05
N ILE A 202 13.25 5.66 2.78
CA ILE A 202 13.40 4.27 2.35
C ILE A 202 12.11 3.53 2.67
N LEU A 203 11.59 2.80 1.69
CA LEU A 203 10.40 1.99 1.77
C LEU A 203 10.81 0.52 1.68
N ARG A 204 10.28 -0.32 2.58
CA ARG A 204 10.51 -1.77 2.55
C ARG A 204 9.20 -2.47 2.22
N PRO A 205 9.00 -2.96 0.99
CA PRO A 205 7.78 -3.65 0.61
C PRO A 205 7.74 -5.04 1.23
N PHE A 206 6.54 -5.55 1.48
CA PHE A 206 6.35 -6.95 1.89
C PHE A 206 5.05 -7.51 1.32
N VAL A 207 4.94 -8.83 1.29
CA VAL A 207 3.74 -9.53 0.83
C VAL A 207 2.83 -9.81 2.04
N PRO A 208 1.55 -9.35 2.04
CA PRO A 208 0.60 -9.70 3.09
C PRO A 208 0.38 -11.22 3.19
N SER A 209 0.21 -11.74 4.41
CA SER A 209 0.03 -13.17 4.67
C SER A 209 -1.16 -13.83 3.95
N TRP A 210 -2.18 -13.04 3.59
CA TRP A 210 -3.39 -13.52 2.92
C TRP A 210 -3.23 -13.66 1.40
N TRP A 211 -2.14 -13.16 0.81
CA TRP A 211 -1.87 -13.39 -0.62
C TRP A 211 -1.51 -14.86 -0.89
N PRO A 212 -2.01 -15.43 -1.99
CA PRO A 212 -1.46 -16.66 -2.53
C PRO A 212 0.05 -16.56 -2.77
N LYS A 213 0.81 -17.61 -2.40
CA LYS A 213 2.29 -17.62 -2.39
C LYS A 213 2.91 -17.46 -3.78
N ASP A 214 2.18 -17.81 -4.82
CA ASP A 214 2.59 -17.80 -6.22
C ASP A 214 2.57 -16.39 -6.85
N ILE A 215 1.90 -15.41 -6.23
CA ILE A 215 1.74 -14.07 -6.81
C ILE A 215 3.03 -13.25 -6.77
N ALA A 216 3.80 -13.38 -5.69
CA ALA A 216 5.02 -12.61 -5.45
C ALA A 216 6.04 -13.44 -4.64
N PRO A 217 6.49 -14.60 -5.16
CA PRO A 217 7.32 -15.54 -4.40
C PRO A 217 8.71 -15.00 -4.04
N ASP A 218 9.23 -14.07 -4.84
CA ASP A 218 10.56 -13.47 -4.67
C ASP A 218 10.57 -12.23 -3.75
N LEU A 219 9.41 -11.86 -3.19
CA LEU A 219 9.27 -10.73 -2.27
C LEU A 219 9.15 -11.21 -0.82
N PRO A 220 9.62 -10.41 0.16
CA PRO A 220 9.65 -10.84 1.55
C PRO A 220 8.23 -10.99 2.09
N SER A 221 7.96 -12.11 2.76
CA SER A 221 6.67 -12.37 3.39
C SER A 221 6.57 -11.68 4.73
N ASN A 222 5.46 -10.97 4.98
CA ASN A 222 5.14 -10.30 6.24
C ASN A 222 6.13 -9.20 6.69
N LEU A 223 5.73 -8.48 7.74
CA LEU A 223 6.59 -7.55 8.46
C LEU A 223 7.72 -8.31 9.14
N GLN A 224 8.96 -8.07 8.71
CA GLN A 224 10.17 -8.44 9.45
C GLN A 224 10.47 -7.41 10.54
#